data_AF-A0A438IKS1-F1
#
_entry.id   AF-A0A438IKS1-F1
#
_cell.length_a   1.000
_cell.length_b   1.000
_cell.length_c   1.000
_cell.angle_alpha   90.00
_cell.angle_beta   90.00
_cell.angle_gamma   90.00
#
_symmetry.space_group_name_H-M   'P 1'
#
loop_
_entity.id
_entity.type
_entity.pdbx_description
1 polymer ?
#
loop_
_entity_poly.entity_id
_entity_poly.type
_entity_poly.pdbx_seq_one_letter_code
_entity_poly.pdbx_strand_id
1 'polypeptide(L)'
;MLPRVTSSTPAKLTNNDFSEGGDGGGASECDEQYHSNSESIVALSTGWYNGGSRCGKMIRITAQNGRSVVAKVVDECDSMRGCSGMGCYLDHGLGTLALVLG
;
A
#
# COMPACT_ATOMS: atom_id res chain seq x y z
N MET A 1 -8.67 4.23 -14.66
CA MET A 1 -7.23 4.25 -14.94
C MET A 1 -6.55 4.92 -13.76
N LEU A 2 -5.69 4.21 -13.03
CA LEU A 2 -4.92 4.84 -11.94
C LEU A 2 -3.97 5.91 -12.53
N PRO A 3 -3.72 7.01 -11.81
CA PRO A 3 -2.85 8.08 -12.31
C PRO A 3 -1.45 7.52 -12.62
N ARG A 4 -0.86 8.00 -13.72
CA ARG A 4 0.48 7.62 -14.16
C ARG A 4 1.48 7.90 -13.04
N VAL A 5 2.35 6.92 -12.76
CA VAL A 5 3.42 7.10 -11.78
C VAL A 5 4.44 8.09 -12.34
N THR A 6 4.66 9.17 -11.60
CA THR A 6 5.69 10.18 -11.86
C THR A 6 6.73 10.17 -10.72
N SER A 7 7.73 11.04 -10.79
CA SER A 7 8.69 11.26 -9.68
C SER A 7 8.01 11.72 -8.39
N SER A 8 6.82 12.32 -8.47
CA SER A 8 6.00 12.74 -7.33
C SER A 8 4.54 12.42 -7.62
N THR A 9 4.14 11.19 -7.28
CA THR A 9 2.79 10.70 -7.56
C THR A 9 1.88 11.04 -6.37
N PRO A 10 0.81 11.85 -6.56
CA PRO A 10 -0.16 12.10 -5.49
C PRO A 10 -0.88 10.81 -5.10
N ALA A 11 -0.99 10.57 -3.79
CA ALA A 11 -1.60 9.36 -3.23
C ALA A 11 -2.42 9.70 -1.99
N LYS A 12 -3.42 8.86 -1.69
CA LYS A 12 -4.06 8.86 -0.36
C LYS A 12 -3.35 7.85 0.53
N LEU A 13 -2.99 8.27 1.74
CA LEU A 13 -2.37 7.41 2.73
C LEU A 13 -3.43 6.85 3.67
N THR A 14 -3.51 5.52 3.78
CA THR A 14 -4.37 4.82 4.74
C THR A 14 -3.53 3.93 5.64
N ASN A 15 -4.00 3.66 6.87
CA ASN A 15 -3.36 2.71 7.77
C ASN A 15 -3.89 1.29 7.51
N ASN A 16 -3.07 0.27 7.73
CA ASN A 16 -3.43 -1.15 7.63
C ASN A 16 -2.83 -1.94 8.80
N ASP A 17 -3.19 -3.21 8.95
CA ASP A 17 -2.51 -4.14 9.85
C ASP A 17 -2.06 -5.36 9.05
N PHE A 18 -0.74 -5.55 8.95
CA PHE A 18 -0.11 -6.66 8.20
C PHE A 18 0.24 -7.86 9.07
N SER A 19 -0.15 -7.84 10.35
CA SER A 19 0.07 -8.95 11.25
C SER A 19 -0.89 -10.12 10.99
N GLU A 20 -0.51 -11.30 11.47
CA GLU A 20 -1.35 -12.49 11.36
C GLU A 20 -2.69 -12.28 12.08
N GLY A 21 -3.80 -12.45 11.35
CA GLY A 21 -5.15 -12.18 11.87
C GLY A 21 -5.53 -10.70 11.95
N GLY A 22 -4.70 -9.80 11.41
CA GLY A 22 -5.01 -8.37 11.25
C GLY A 22 -5.93 -8.07 10.05
N ASP A 23 -6.07 -6.78 9.74
CA ASP A 23 -6.95 -6.27 8.68
C ASP A 23 -6.52 -6.70 7.26
N GLY A 24 -5.24 -7.03 7.05
CA GLY A 24 -4.72 -7.51 5.77
C GLY A 24 -5.26 -8.87 5.33
N GLY A 25 -5.94 -9.60 6.22
CA GLY A 25 -6.59 -10.88 5.93
C GLY A 25 -5.61 -12.05 5.81
N GLY A 26 -4.65 -11.97 4.88
CA GLY A 26 -3.65 -12.99 4.59
C GLY A 26 -2.21 -12.46 4.59
N ALA A 27 -1.27 -13.36 4.31
CA ALA A 27 0.14 -13.00 4.18
C ALA A 27 0.36 -12.09 2.95
N SER A 28 1.35 -11.20 3.02
CA SER A 28 1.62 -10.20 2.00
C SER A 28 2.06 -10.82 0.66
N GLU A 29 1.52 -10.30 -0.45
CA GLU A 29 1.67 -10.91 -1.79
C GLU A 29 3.13 -10.95 -2.31
N CYS A 30 4.03 -10.09 -1.82
CA CYS A 30 5.41 -10.06 -2.32
C CYS A 30 6.31 -11.16 -1.77
N ASP A 31 6.08 -11.61 -0.54
CA ASP A 31 6.98 -12.51 0.18
C ASP A 31 6.27 -13.59 1.01
N GLU A 32 4.94 -13.70 0.87
CA GLU A 32 4.09 -14.68 1.53
C GLU A 32 4.25 -14.68 3.06
N GLN A 33 4.54 -13.52 3.64
CA GLN A 33 4.76 -13.36 5.08
C GLN A 33 3.80 -12.34 5.72
N TYR A 34 3.57 -12.51 7.01
CA TYR A 34 3.00 -11.46 7.85
C TYR A 34 4.11 -10.55 8.34
N HIS A 35 3.78 -9.28 8.57
CA HIS A 35 4.73 -8.29 9.01
C HIS A 35 4.30 -7.62 10.30
N SER A 36 5.28 -7.24 11.11
CA SER A 36 5.00 -6.43 12.30
C SER A 36 4.61 -5.01 11.89
N ASN A 37 3.63 -4.42 12.57
CA ASN A 37 3.26 -3.01 12.38
C ASN A 37 4.37 -2.02 12.78
N SER A 38 5.46 -2.51 13.37
CA SER A 38 6.67 -1.72 13.62
C SER A 38 7.58 -1.58 12.40
N GLU A 39 7.36 -2.38 11.35
CA GLU A 39 8.10 -2.29 10.09
C GLU A 39 7.55 -1.15 9.23
N SER A 40 8.45 -0.38 8.58
CA SER A 40 8.02 0.61 7.59
C SER A 40 7.71 -0.06 6.26
N ILE A 41 6.46 -0.50 6.09
CA ILE A 41 5.99 -1.28 4.94
C ILE A 41 4.68 -0.75 4.35
N VAL A 42 4.48 -1.00 3.05
CA VAL A 42 3.30 -0.53 2.30
C VAL A 42 2.69 -1.59 1.41
N ALA A 43 1.37 -1.47 1.22
CA ALA A 43 0.66 -2.02 0.08
C ALA A 43 0.38 -0.93 -0.96
N LEU A 44 0.51 -1.29 -2.23
CA LEU A 44 0.23 -0.38 -3.34
C LEU A 44 -1.09 -0.75 -4.03
N SER A 45 -1.89 0.24 -4.43
CA SER A 45 -3.00 0.00 -5.37
C SER A 45 -2.55 -0.83 -6.58
N THR A 46 -3.39 -1.73 -7.07
CA THR A 46 -3.10 -2.65 -8.19
C THR A 46 -2.28 -2.07 -9.34
N GLY A 47 -2.64 -0.91 -9.87
CA GLY A 47 -1.90 -0.30 -10.99
C GLY A 47 -0.51 0.23 -10.63
N TRP A 48 -0.26 0.53 -9.36
CA TRP A 48 1.08 0.88 -8.86
C TRP A 48 1.87 -0.33 -8.41
N TYR A 49 1.20 -1.34 -7.86
CA TYR A 49 1.78 -2.66 -7.59
C TYR A 49 2.32 -3.28 -8.89
N ASN A 50 1.54 -3.15 -9.97
CA ASN A 50 1.90 -3.53 -11.33
C ASN A 50 2.40 -4.98 -11.37
N GLY A 51 1.56 -5.89 -10.87
CA GLY A 51 1.82 -7.33 -10.82
C GLY A 51 3.10 -7.69 -10.06
N GLY A 52 3.38 -7.02 -8.94
CA GLY A 52 4.55 -7.30 -8.10
C GLY A 52 5.86 -6.70 -8.61
N SER A 53 5.87 -5.92 -9.69
CA SER A 53 7.10 -5.30 -10.23
C SER A 53 7.83 -4.37 -9.24
N ARG A 54 7.17 -3.99 -8.14
CA ARG A 54 7.69 -3.16 -7.06
C ARG A 54 7.96 -3.89 -5.76
N CYS A 55 7.71 -5.20 -5.69
CA CYS A 55 7.97 -6.00 -4.51
C CYS A 55 9.41 -5.83 -4.00
N GLY A 56 9.55 -5.65 -2.70
CA GLY A 56 10.83 -5.45 -2.02
C GLY A 56 11.51 -4.11 -2.33
N LYS A 57 10.95 -3.26 -3.19
CA LYS A 57 11.52 -1.94 -3.49
C LYS A 57 11.12 -0.93 -2.43
N MET A 58 12.06 -0.04 -2.14
CA MET A 58 11.85 1.09 -1.24
C MET A 58 11.19 2.24 -2.00
N ILE A 59 10.14 2.82 -1.41
CA ILE A 59 9.53 4.05 -1.89
C ILE A 59 9.63 5.14 -0.83
N ARG A 60 9.71 6.39 -1.28
CA ARG A 60 9.67 7.55 -0.39
C ARG A 60 8.27 8.14 -0.39
N ILE A 61 7.71 8.32 0.80
CA ILE A 61 6.38 8.86 1.02
C ILE A 61 6.57 10.19 1.71
N THR A 62 6.08 11.25 1.09
CA THR A 62 6.20 12.62 1.61
C THR A 62 4.82 13.13 1.96
N ALA A 63 4.61 13.44 3.23
CA ALA A 63 3.37 14.03 3.73
C ALA A 63 3.33 15.53 3.43
N GLN A 64 2.12 16.10 3.44
CA GLN A 64 1.91 17.54 3.18
C GLN A 64 2.61 18.46 4.19
N ASN A 65 2.89 17.96 5.40
CA ASN A 65 3.66 18.67 6.42
C ASN A 65 5.20 18.65 6.17
N GLY A 66 5.65 18.14 5.03
CA GLY A 66 7.05 18.08 4.63
C GLY A 66 7.84 16.91 5.22
N ARG A 67 7.25 16.10 6.11
CA ARG A 67 7.89 14.89 6.64
C ARG A 67 7.91 13.81 5.56
N SER A 68 8.98 13.03 5.53
CA SER A 68 9.08 11.89 4.62
C SER A 68 9.54 10.63 5.33
N VAL A 69 8.99 9.49 4.94
CA VAL A 69 9.41 8.16 5.38
C VAL A 69 9.78 7.31 4.16
N VAL A 70 10.66 6.33 4.36
CA VAL A 70 10.96 5.32 3.36
C VAL A 70 10.32 4.01 3.82
N ALA A 71 9.58 3.37 2.94
CA ALA A 71 8.90 2.12 3.25
C ALA A 71 9.10 1.09 2.14
N LYS A 72 9.13 -0.19 2.52
CA LYS A 72 9.27 -1.33 1.60
C LYS A 72 7.89 -1.75 1.09
N VAL A 73 7.76 -1.96 -0.21
CA VAL A 73 6.54 -2.54 -0.79
C VAL A 73 6.49 -4.03 -0.51
N VAL A 74 5.44 -4.48 0.17
CA VAL A 74 5.24 -5.88 0.53
C VAL A 74 3.94 -6.45 -0.03
N ASP A 75 2.97 -5.61 -0.40
CA ASP A 75 1.65 -6.14 -0.72
C ASP A 75 0.89 -5.33 -1.78
N GLU A 76 -0.18 -5.92 -2.29
CA GLU A 76 -1.14 -5.30 -3.19
C GLU A 76 -2.41 -4.88 -2.43
N CYS A 77 -2.80 -3.62 -2.58
CA CYS A 77 -4.14 -3.17 -2.22
C CYS A 77 -5.02 -3.33 -3.48
N ASP A 78 -5.80 -4.41 -3.54
CA ASP A 78 -6.65 -4.71 -4.71
C ASP A 78 -7.73 -3.64 -4.87
N SER A 79 -7.50 -2.75 -5.83
CA SER A 79 -8.39 -1.64 -6.16
C SER A 79 -9.43 -2.00 -7.22
N MET A 80 -9.37 -3.22 -7.77
CA MET A 80 -10.21 -3.71 -8.88
C MET A 80 -11.26 -4.72 -8.41
N ARG A 81 -10.98 -5.52 -7.38
CA ARG A 81 -11.95 -6.43 -6.77
C ARG A 81 -12.68 -5.73 -5.63
N GLY A 82 -13.83 -5.17 -5.95
CA GLY A 82 -14.77 -4.67 -4.95
C GLY A 82 -15.25 -5.78 -4.02
N CYS A 83 -15.08 -5.54 -2.71
CA CYS A 83 -15.90 -5.98 -1.58
C CYS A 83 -16.38 -7.44 -1.54
N SER A 84 -15.64 -8.30 -0.82
CA SER A 84 -16.22 -9.41 -0.04
C SER A 84 -15.50 -9.64 1.30
N GLY A 85 -14.89 -8.58 1.84
CA GLY A 85 -14.26 -8.55 3.17
C GLY A 85 -13.47 -7.26 3.31
N MET A 86 -13.89 -6.39 4.22
CA MET A 86 -13.13 -5.26 4.78
C MET A 86 -12.43 -4.29 3.78
N GLY A 87 -13.17 -3.28 3.31
CA GLY A 87 -12.72 -1.89 3.15
C GLY A 87 -11.47 -1.54 2.33
N CYS A 88 -11.61 -1.42 1.01
CA CYS A 88 -10.80 -0.49 0.21
C CYS A 88 -11.69 0.70 -0.20
N TYR A 89 -11.64 1.81 0.55
CA TYR A 89 -12.41 3.01 0.25
C TYR A 89 -12.03 3.54 -1.14
N LEU A 90 -12.97 3.40 -2.07
CA LEU A 90 -12.92 3.94 -3.42
C LEU A 90 -12.98 5.46 -3.34
N ASP A 91 -11.88 6.13 -3.70
CA ASP A 91 -11.91 7.55 -4.00
C ASP A 91 -11.53 7.75 -5.46
N HIS A 92 -12.52 8.20 -6.23
CA HIS A 92 -12.48 8.37 -7.67
C HIS A 92 -11.46 9.45 -8.07
N GLY A 93 -10.18 9.09 -8.21
CA GLY A 93 -9.20 9.92 -8.93
C GLY A 93 -7.74 9.86 -8.47
N LEU A 94 -7.46 9.36 -7.27
CA LEU A 94 -6.10 9.21 -6.76
C LEU A 94 -5.84 7.72 -6.45
N GLY A 95 -4.63 7.24 -6.73
CA GLY A 95 -4.25 5.91 -6.24
C GLY A 95 -4.15 5.91 -4.71
N THR A 96 -4.60 4.84 -4.08
CA THR A 96 -4.49 4.63 -2.64
C THR A 96 -3.17 3.93 -2.33
N LEU A 97 -2.45 4.47 -1.37
CA LEU A 97 -1.27 3.87 -0.76
C LEU A 97 -1.66 3.48 0.66
N ALA A 98 -1.75 2.18 0.94
CA ALA A 98 -1.90 1.74 2.31
C ALA A 98 -0.50 1.64 2.92
N LEU A 99 -0.21 2.48 3.90
CA LEU A 99 1.05 2.50 4.63
C LEU A 99 0.78 2.15 6.07
N VAL A 100 1.51 1.17 6.57
CA VAL A 100 1.59 0.95 8.01
C VAL A 100 2.68 1.86 8.54
N LEU A 101 2.21 2.91 9.21
CA LEU A 101 3.05 3.78 10.01
C LEU A 101 2.96 3.30 11.46
N GLY A 102 4.04 2.71 11.95
CA GLY A 102 4.33 2.68 13.39
C GLY A 102 4.68 4.06 13.91
#